data_AF-A0A2D7N964-F1
#
_entry.id   AF-A0A2D7N964-F1
#
_cell.length_a   1.000
_cell.length_b   1.000
_cell.length_c   1.000
_cell.angle_alpha   90.00
_cell.angle_beta   90.00
_cell.angle_gamma   90.00
#
_symmetry.space_group_name_H-M   'P 1'
#
loop_
_entity.id
_entity.type
_entity.pdbx_description
1 polymer ?
#
loop_
_entity_poly.entity_id
_entity_poly.type
_entity_poly.pdbx_seq_one_letter_code
_entity_poly.pdbx_strand_id
1 'polypeptide(L)' 'MKFEYKIIINDTKGIFSKKVNKLEIENDYNKYGKDGWELVSTSSNNDAGYTTQIIATFKRKLN' A
#
# COMPACT_ATOMS: atom_id res chain seq x y z
N MET A 1 12.51 -9.81 -19.37
CA MET A 1 12.04 -10.11 -18.00
C MET A 1 10.56 -9.78 -17.91
N LYS A 2 9.74 -10.64 -17.32
CA LYS A 2 8.30 -10.39 -17.11
C LYS A 2 8.06 -10.04 -15.64
N PHE A 3 7.15 -9.11 -15.39
CA PHE A 3 6.83 -8.64 -14.04
C PHE A 3 5.32 -8.60 -13.82
N GLU A 4 4.93 -8.92 -12.60
CA GLU A 4 3.58 -8.73 -12.08
C GLU A 4 3.59 -7.48 -11.17
N TYR A 5 2.53 -6.67 -11.25
CA TYR A 5 2.37 -5.48 -10.42
C TYR A 5 1.12 -5.61 -9.57
N LYS A 6 1.21 -5.13 -8.32
CA LYS A 6 0.10 -5.08 -7.38
C LYS A 6 0.01 -3.66 -6.83
N ILE A 7 -1.21 -3.13 -6.79
CA ILE A 7 -1.49 -1.80 -6.21
C ILE A 7 -2.40 -2.01 -5.01
N ILE A 8 -2.00 -1.45 -3.87
CA ILE A 8 -2.79 -1.46 -2.64
C ILE A 8 -3.13 -0.02 -2.30
N ILE A 9 -4.41 0.22 -2.00
CA ILE A 9 -4.93 1.52 -1.60
C ILE A 9 -5.40 1.39 -0.17
N ASN A 10 -4.69 2.04 0.76
CA ASN A 10 -5.09 2.15 2.15
C ASN A 10 -5.85 3.47 2.32
N ASP A 11 -7.17 3.39 2.41
CA ASP A 11 -8.06 4.53 2.60
C ASP A 11 -8.23 4.86 4.09
N THR A 12 -8.23 6.16 4.46
CA THR A 12 -8.63 6.61 5.81
C THR A 12 -10.13 6.56 6.05
N LYS A 13 -10.91 6.19 5.03
CA LYS A 13 -12.38 6.27 5.02
C LYS A 13 -13.08 4.98 5.47
N GLY A 14 -12.37 4.00 6.04
CA GLY A 14 -12.98 2.78 6.59
C GLY A 14 -13.77 3.02 7.89
N ILE A 15 -15.09 2.81 7.81
CA ILE A 15 -16.24 2.75 8.76
C ILE A 15 -16.06 3.07 10.28
N PHE A 16 -14.88 2.96 10.90
CA PHE A 16 -14.71 3.28 12.33
C PHE A 16 -13.46 4.08 12.71
N SER A 17 -12.55 4.43 11.79
CA SER A 17 -11.37 5.20 12.19
C SER A 17 -10.85 6.11 11.09
N LYS A 18 -10.91 7.43 11.31
CA LYS A 18 -10.40 8.49 10.41
C LYS A 18 -8.87 8.51 10.27
N LYS A 19 -8.17 7.45 10.65
CA LYS A 19 -6.71 7.39 10.67
C LYS A 19 -6.25 6.12 9.98
N VAL A 20 -5.35 6.28 9.03
CA VAL A 20 -4.57 5.17 8.49
C VAL A 20 -3.94 4.42 9.66
N ASN A 21 -4.27 3.14 9.83
CA ASN A 21 -3.64 2.34 10.86
C ASN A 21 -2.25 1.90 10.37
N LYS A 22 -1.21 2.53 10.93
CA LYS A 22 0.19 2.22 10.60
C LYS A 22 0.49 0.72 10.72
N LEU A 23 -0.03 0.06 11.75
CA LEU A 23 0.25 -1.35 12.02
C LEU A 23 -0.34 -2.27 10.93
N GLU A 24 -1.52 -1.92 10.40
CA GLU A 24 -2.13 -2.65 9.29
C GLU A 24 -1.29 -2.53 8.02
N ILE A 25 -0.82 -1.32 7.70
CA ILE A 25 0.09 -1.09 6.56
C ILE A 25 1.38 -1.90 6.71
N GLU A 26 2.01 -1.85 7.87
CA GLU A 26 3.25 -2.59 8.14
C GLU A 26 3.02 -4.11 7.99
N ASN A 27 1.91 -4.63 8.52
CA ASN A 27 1.56 -6.04 8.40
C ASN A 27 1.32 -6.46 6.94
N ASP A 28 0.58 -5.65 6.19
CA ASP A 28 0.34 -5.89 4.76
C ASP A 28 1.65 -5.89 3.98
N TYR A 29 2.50 -4.90 4.18
CA TYR A 29 3.75 -4.76 3.44
C TYR A 29 4.72 -5.90 3.76
N ASN A 30 4.82 -6.27 5.04
CA ASN A 30 5.64 -7.42 5.46
C ASN A 30 5.13 -8.73 4.87
N LYS A 31 3.80 -8.92 4.81
CA LYS A 31 3.19 -10.09 4.16
C LYS A 31 3.55 -10.14 2.68
N TYR A 32 3.41 -9.03 1.96
CA TYR A 32 3.75 -8.99 0.53
C TYR A 32 5.26 -9.17 0.30
N GLY A 33 6.11 -8.59 1.13
CA GLY A 33 7.56 -8.84 1.12
C GLY A 33 7.89 -10.33 1.25
N LYS A 34 7.24 -11.03 2.19
CA LYS A 34 7.39 -12.48 2.37
C LYS A 34 6.94 -13.28 1.14
N ASP A 35 5.91 -12.80 0.43
CA ASP A 35 5.39 -13.42 -0.81
C ASP A 35 6.23 -13.08 -2.07
N GLY A 36 7.37 -12.42 -1.89
CA GLY A 36 8.32 -12.08 -2.94
C GLY A 36 8.01 -10.79 -3.68
N TRP A 37 7.11 -9.95 -3.15
CA TRP A 37 6.80 -8.64 -3.72
C TRP A 37 7.76 -7.57 -3.20
N GLU A 38 8.25 -6.74 -4.09
CA GLU A 38 9.09 -5.58 -3.81
C GLU A 38 8.24 -4.32 -3.84
N LEU A 39 8.30 -3.48 -2.79
CA LEU A 39 7.66 -2.17 -2.79
C LEU A 39 8.49 -1.21 -3.67
N VAL A 40 7.90 -0.71 -4.75
CA VAL A 40 8.61 0.10 -5.75
C VAL A 40 8.16 1.56 -5.80
N SER A 41 6.97 1.87 -5.27
CA SER A 41 6.48 3.24 -5.19
C SER A 41 5.43 3.40 -4.10
N THR A 42 5.44 4.55 -3.44
CA THR A 42 4.38 4.99 -2.55
C THR A 42 3.96 6.41 -2.96
N SER A 43 2.66 6.65 -2.96
CA SER A 43 2.07 7.98 -3.13
C SER A 43 0.93 8.17 -2.14
N SER A 44 0.59 9.43 -1.86
CA SER A 44 -0.54 9.76 -1.01
C SER A 44 -1.46 10.74 -1.70
N ASN A 45 -2.76 10.52 -1.55
CA ASN A 45 -3.75 11.53 -1.87
C ASN A 45 -4.00 12.37 -0.61
N ASN A 46 -3.97 13.69 -0.78
CA ASN A 46 -4.24 14.63 0.29
C ASN A 46 -5.46 15.46 -0.09
N ASP A 47 -6.38 15.63 0.86
CA ASP A 47 -7.55 16.49 0.74
C ASP A 47 -7.59 17.44 1.93
N ALA A 48 -7.73 18.75 1.66
CA ALA A 48 -7.73 19.80 2.67
C ALA A 48 -6.57 19.73 3.70
N GLY A 49 -5.37 19.29 3.28
CA GLY A 49 -4.20 19.15 4.16
C GLY A 49 -4.13 17.83 4.95
N TYR A 50 -5.07 16.92 4.75
CA TYR A 50 -5.10 15.60 5.38
C TYR A 50 -4.84 14.51 4.36
N THR A 51 -3.99 13.54 4.72
CA THR A 51 -3.81 12.33 3.91
C THR A 51 -5.08 11.49 3.96
N THR A 52 -5.71 11.31 2.79
CA THR A 52 -6.92 10.50 2.65
C THR A 52 -6.60 9.07 2.24
N GLN A 53 -5.57 8.88 1.43
CA GLN A 53 -5.17 7.57 0.93
C GLN A 53 -3.66 7.45 0.88
N ILE A 54 -3.18 6.24 1.14
CA ILE A 54 -1.82 5.81 0.79
C ILE A 54 -1.96 4.76 -0.30
N ILE A 55 -1.28 4.98 -1.42
CA ILE A 55 -1.25 4.08 -2.55
C ILE A 55 0.15 3.50 -2.63
N ALA A 56 0.25 2.18 -2.54
CA ALA A 56 1.51 1.47 -2.64
C ALA A 56 1.52 0.57 -3.86
N THR A 57 2.58 0.68 -4.65
CA THR A 57 2.82 -0.15 -5.82
C THR A 57 3.93 -1.13 -5.52
N PHE A 58 3.61 -2.40 -5.70
CA PHE A 58 4.51 -3.53 -5.56
C PHE A 58 4.77 -4.16 -6.92
N LYS A 59 5.95 -4.79 -7.04
CA LYS A 59 6.41 -5.49 -8.22
C LYS A 59 6.99 -6.84 -7.83
N ARG A 60 6.76 -7.86 -8.65
CA ARG A 60 7.39 -9.18 -8.49
C ARG A 60 7.80 -9.72 -9.85
N LYS A 61 8.97 -10.38 -9.92
CA LYS A 61 9.43 -11.03 -11.15
C LYS A 61 8.63 -12.31 -11.39
N LEU A 62 8.12 -12.47 -12.60
CA LEU A 62 7.53 -13.72 -13.05
C LEU A 62 8.64 -14.59 -13.63
N ASN A 63 8.69 -15.85 -13.16
CA ASN A 63 9.58 -16.87 -13.70
C ASN A 63 9.08 -17.37 -15.06
#